data_AF-A0A7C5JN89-F1
#
_entry.id   AF-A0A7C5JN89-F1
#
_cell.length_a   1.000
_cell.length_b   1.000
_cell.length_c   1.000
_cell.angle_alpha   90.00
_cell.angle_beta   90.00
_cell.angle_gamma   90.00
#
_symmetry.space_group_name_H-M   'P 1'
#
loop_
_entity.id
_entity.type
_entity.pdbx_description
1 polymer ?
#
loop_
_entity_poly.entity_id
_entity_poly.type
_entity_poly.pdbx_seq_one_letter_code
_entity_poly.pdbx_strand_id
1 'polypeptide(L)'
;MKRFLTILLLSFITFSSVYAQQIDVEVIIVPPYSNQLDDYFHDLDKTIITLTNTGNNSANVNLKFDLFRNGNPFASVKPEYKITQPIVLAPQEIKILTGSALDDAFSAFSLDNMDHTLTDKEQFNLNVYKILPEGYYDLCVKAYDYVTDRILSPEGGGRGCTGFTI
;
A
#
# COMPACT_ATOMS: atom_id res chain seq x y z
N MET A 1 26.55 31.45 37.02
CA MET A 1 26.66 30.07 36.50
C MET A 1 25.30 29.37 36.35
N LYS A 2 24.38 29.41 37.34
CA LYS A 2 23.04 28.78 37.23
C LYS A 2 22.16 29.29 36.07
N ARG A 3 22.26 30.59 35.70
CA ARG A 3 21.53 31.20 34.58
C ARG A 3 22.04 30.79 33.19
N PHE A 4 23.32 30.43 33.07
CA PHE A 4 23.90 29.90 31.83
C PHE A 4 23.50 28.44 31.60
N LEU A 5 23.39 27.66 32.68
CA LEU A 5 22.93 26.27 32.62
C LEU A 5 21.46 26.15 32.17
N THR A 6 20.63 27.14 32.49
CA THR A 6 19.21 27.17 32.10
C THR A 6 19.02 27.51 30.62
N ILE A 7 19.87 28.36 30.05
CA ILE A 7 19.85 28.68 28.61
C ILE A 7 20.34 27.49 27.78
N LEU A 8 21.33 26.73 28.28
CA LEU A 8 21.83 25.53 27.60
C LEU A 8 20.77 24.42 27.54
N LEU A 9 19.98 24.24 28.60
CA LEU A 9 18.91 23.23 28.67
C LEU A 9 17.71 23.56 27.76
N LEU A 10 17.45 24.84 27.49
CA LEU A 10 16.33 25.28 26.65
C LEU A 10 16.61 25.19 25.14
N SER A 11 17.87 25.09 24.72
CA SER A 11 18.24 24.95 23.30
C SER A 11 18.10 23.52 22.75
N PHE A 12 17.80 22.55 23.62
CA PHE A 12 17.69 21.13 23.26
C PHE A 12 16.27 20.69 22.88
N ILE A 13 15.31 21.62 22.76
CA ILE A 13 14.01 21.33 22.13
C ILE A 13 14.26 21.34 20.62
N THR A 14 14.82 20.24 20.14
CA THR A 14 14.99 19.96 18.72
C THR A 14 13.63 19.86 18.06
N PHE A 15 13.48 20.56 16.93
CA PHE A 15 12.35 20.50 16.03
C PHE A 15 12.15 19.07 15.53
N SER A 16 11.41 18.27 16.29
CA SER A 16 10.89 17.00 15.82
C SER A 16 9.78 17.33 14.84
N SER A 17 10.09 17.35 13.54
CA SER A 17 9.08 17.49 12.49
C SER A 17 8.25 16.22 12.52
N VAL A 18 7.13 16.24 13.25
CA VAL A 18 6.12 15.19 13.16
C VAL A 18 5.49 15.35 11.79
N TYR A 19 5.99 14.58 10.83
CA TYR A 19 5.35 14.47 9.53
C TYR A 19 4.03 13.73 9.73
N ALA A 20 2.93 14.45 9.65
CA ALA A 20 1.61 13.84 9.67
C ALA A 20 1.48 12.90 8.48
N GLN A 21 0.92 11.71 8.71
CA GLN A 21 0.45 10.83 7.64
C GLN A 21 -0.58 11.61 6.84
N GLN A 22 -0.30 11.82 5.56
CA GLN A 22 -0.99 12.80 4.73
C GLN A 22 -1.99 12.13 3.78
N ILE A 23 -1.86 10.82 3.53
CA ILE A 23 -2.70 10.12 2.58
C ILE A 23 -3.52 9.04 3.30
N ASP A 24 -4.82 9.26 3.39
CA ASP A 24 -5.75 8.21 3.78
C ASP A 24 -6.03 7.31 2.58
N VAL A 25 -6.02 6.00 2.80
CA VAL A 25 -6.25 4.97 1.78
C VAL A 25 -7.46 4.16 2.20
N GLU A 26 -8.40 3.94 1.29
CA GLU A 26 -9.54 3.05 1.45
C GLU A 26 -9.59 2.05 0.29
N VAL A 27 -9.86 0.79 0.59
CA VAL A 27 -9.78 -0.31 -0.39
C VAL A 27 -11.02 -1.17 -0.27
N ILE A 28 -11.65 -1.43 -1.41
CA ILE A 28 -12.85 -2.25 -1.50
C ILE A 28 -12.67 -3.21 -2.67
N ILE A 29 -12.91 -4.50 -2.42
CA ILE A 29 -13.01 -5.50 -3.49
C ILE A 29 -14.48 -5.90 -3.59
N VAL A 30 -15.07 -5.76 -4.78
CA VAL A 30 -16.47 -6.13 -5.01
C VAL A 30 -16.59 -7.63 -5.36
N PRO A 31 -17.53 -8.38 -4.74
CA PRO A 31 -17.82 -9.75 -5.14
C PRO A 31 -18.31 -9.84 -6.61
N PRO A 32 -18.11 -10.99 -7.30
CA PRO A 32 -17.54 -12.24 -6.81
C PRO A 32 -16.01 -12.22 -6.79
N TYR A 33 -15.43 -12.71 -5.68
CA TYR A 33 -13.98 -12.84 -5.51
C TYR A 33 -13.43 -13.90 -6.46
N SER A 34 -12.33 -13.57 -7.14
CA SER A 34 -11.67 -14.52 -8.04
C SER A 34 -10.71 -15.38 -7.25
N ASN A 35 -10.54 -16.64 -7.65
CA ASN A 35 -9.44 -17.43 -7.12
C ASN A 35 -8.13 -17.21 -7.91
N GLN A 36 -8.14 -16.42 -8.99
CA GLN A 36 -6.94 -16.06 -9.75
C GLN A 36 -6.19 -14.95 -9.03
N LEU A 37 -4.89 -15.14 -8.78
CA LEU A 37 -4.04 -14.13 -8.17
C LEU A 37 -3.90 -12.88 -9.06
N ASP A 38 -3.79 -13.09 -10.37
CA ASP A 38 -3.64 -12.02 -11.35
C ASP A 38 -4.84 -11.05 -11.31
N ASP A 39 -6.05 -11.50 -10.97
CA ASP A 39 -7.22 -10.62 -10.90
C ASP A 39 -7.14 -9.58 -9.77
N TYR A 40 -6.25 -9.78 -8.80
CA TYR A 40 -6.00 -8.81 -7.72
C TYR A 40 -4.89 -7.82 -8.06
N PHE A 41 -4.28 -7.91 -9.25
CA PHE A 41 -3.16 -7.07 -9.66
C PHE A 41 -3.16 -6.61 -11.13
N HIS A 42 -3.89 -7.30 -12.01
CA HIS A 42 -3.95 -7.08 -13.46
C HIS A 42 -5.37 -6.97 -14.02
N ASP A 43 -6.39 -7.49 -13.34
CA ASP A 43 -7.81 -7.31 -13.69
C ASP A 43 -8.53 -6.62 -12.52
N LEU A 44 -8.08 -5.39 -12.26
CA LEU A 44 -8.50 -4.61 -11.08
C LEU A 44 -9.89 -3.98 -11.25
N ASP A 45 -10.70 -4.46 -12.19
CA ASP A 45 -12.07 -4.02 -12.44
C ASP A 45 -12.97 -4.17 -11.20
N LYS A 46 -12.59 -5.07 -10.29
CA LYS A 46 -13.30 -5.32 -9.03
C LYS A 46 -12.67 -4.64 -7.82
N THR A 47 -11.57 -3.91 -8.00
CA THR A 47 -10.85 -3.24 -6.92
C THR A 47 -11.07 -1.74 -7.03
N ILE A 48 -11.53 -1.15 -5.93
CA ILE A 48 -11.72 0.30 -5.79
C ILE A 48 -10.76 0.77 -4.72
N ILE A 49 -9.86 1.69 -5.08
CA ILE A 49 -8.95 2.34 -4.14
C ILE A 49 -9.28 3.83 -4.08
N THR A 50 -9.70 4.31 -2.92
CA THR A 50 -9.92 5.72 -2.67
C THR A 50 -8.73 6.28 -1.90
N LEU A 51 -8.08 7.28 -2.47
CA LEU A 51 -6.99 8.02 -1.86
C LEU A 51 -7.47 9.41 -1.48
N THR A 52 -7.23 9.82 -0.24
CA THR A 52 -7.56 11.16 0.24
C THR A 52 -6.31 11.85 0.75
N ASN A 53 -5.92 12.94 0.10
CA ASN A 53 -4.83 13.79 0.58
C ASN A 53 -5.35 14.75 1.65
N THR A 54 -5.07 14.47 2.92
CA THR A 54 -5.51 15.29 4.06
C THR A 54 -4.62 16.50 4.33
N GLY A 55 -3.52 16.66 3.58
CA GLY A 55 -2.56 17.74 3.76
C GLY A 55 -2.75 18.92 2.82
N ASN A 56 -1.93 19.95 3.06
CA ASN A 56 -2.00 21.23 2.35
C ASN A 56 -1.07 21.31 1.13
N ASN A 57 -0.32 20.24 0.83
CA ASN A 57 0.61 20.17 -0.30
C ASN A 57 0.20 19.06 -1.26
N SER A 58 0.57 19.19 -2.53
CA SER A 58 0.43 18.09 -3.49
C SER A 58 1.33 16.91 -3.09
N ALA A 59 0.88 15.69 -3.34
CA ALA A 59 1.61 14.46 -3.09
C ALA A 59 1.75 13.64 -4.36
N ASN A 60 2.93 13.06 -4.58
CA ASN A 60 3.19 12.08 -5.63
C ASN A 60 3.26 10.71 -4.96
N VAL A 61 2.30 9.85 -5.23
CA VAL A 61 2.10 8.59 -4.50
C VAL A 61 2.52 7.40 -5.34
N ASN A 62 3.26 6.49 -4.71
CA ASN A 62 3.46 5.11 -5.13
C ASN A 62 2.60 4.21 -4.24
N LEU A 63 1.93 3.21 -4.82
CA LEU A 63 1.12 2.25 -4.07
C LEU A 63 1.85 0.91 -3.99
N LYS A 64 1.79 0.27 -2.81
CA LYS A 64 2.29 -1.09 -2.58
C LYS A 64 1.23 -1.92 -1.87
N PHE A 65 1.25 -3.22 -2.12
CA PHE A 65 0.28 -4.17 -1.59
C PHE A 65 0.94 -5.19 -0.68
N ASP A 66 0.22 -5.55 0.37
CA ASP A 66 0.50 -6.72 1.20
C ASP A 66 -0.75 -7.60 1.22
N LEU A 67 -0.58 -8.89 1.02
CA LEU A 67 -1.59 -9.91 1.10
C LEU A 67 -1.30 -10.78 2.31
N PHE A 68 -2.28 -10.88 3.21
CA PHE A 68 -2.24 -11.75 4.37
C PHE A 68 -3.21 -12.90 4.17
N ARG A 69 -2.86 -14.08 4.67
CA ARG A 69 -3.72 -15.26 4.71
C ARG A 69 -3.89 -15.72 6.15
N ASN A 70 -5.13 -15.72 6.64
CA ASN A 70 -5.44 -16.03 8.04
C ASN A 70 -4.57 -15.22 9.04
N GLY A 71 -4.35 -13.93 8.76
CA GLY A 71 -3.55 -13.03 9.58
C GLY A 71 -2.02 -13.18 9.47
N ASN A 72 -1.50 -14.10 8.64
CA ASN A 72 -0.07 -14.26 8.40
C ASN A 72 0.32 -13.63 7.06
N PRO A 73 1.51 -13.00 6.94
CA PRO A 73 2.01 -12.54 5.65
C PRO A 73 2.01 -13.69 4.65
N PHE A 74 1.50 -13.44 3.44
CA PHE A 74 1.42 -14.42 2.35
C PHE A 74 2.18 -13.93 1.11
N ALA A 75 1.97 -12.67 0.73
CA ALA A 75 2.68 -12.03 -0.36
C ALA A 75 2.82 -10.53 -0.10
N SER A 76 3.93 -9.92 -0.47
CA SER A 76 4.17 -8.49 -0.35
C SER A 76 4.88 -7.97 -1.58
N VAL A 77 4.52 -6.78 -2.04
CA VAL A 77 5.26 -6.12 -3.11
C VAL A 77 6.67 -5.78 -2.62
N LYS A 78 7.67 -6.10 -3.44
CA LYS A 78 9.08 -5.83 -3.14
C LYS A 78 9.32 -4.35 -2.81
N PRO A 79 10.19 -4.03 -1.84
CA PRO A 79 10.46 -2.65 -1.45
C PRO A 79 10.89 -1.74 -2.60
N GLU A 80 11.63 -2.27 -3.58
CA GLU A 80 12.14 -1.55 -4.75
C GLU A 80 11.11 -1.31 -5.86
N TYR A 81 9.94 -1.96 -5.81
CA TYR A 81 8.94 -1.81 -6.86
C TYR A 81 8.32 -0.40 -6.86
N LYS A 82 8.17 0.15 -8.06
CA LYS A 82 7.54 1.44 -8.34
C LYS A 82 6.51 1.27 -9.45
N ILE A 83 5.33 1.84 -9.26
CA ILE A 83 4.36 2.01 -10.34
C ILE A 83 4.95 2.88 -11.46
N THR A 84 4.52 2.66 -12.70
CA THR A 84 5.13 3.29 -13.87
C THR A 84 4.99 4.81 -13.88
N GLN A 85 3.90 5.32 -13.30
CA GLN A 85 3.64 6.76 -13.17
C GLN A 85 3.11 7.08 -11.77
N PRO A 86 3.59 8.16 -11.12
CA PRO A 86 3.10 8.56 -9.81
C PRO A 86 1.62 8.93 -9.86
N ILE A 87 0.87 8.51 -8.85
CA ILE A 87 -0.48 9.01 -8.63
C ILE A 87 -0.37 10.38 -7.97
N VAL A 88 -0.67 11.43 -8.73
CA VAL A 88 -0.62 12.82 -8.26
C VAL A 88 -1.91 13.16 -7.54
N LEU A 89 -1.80 13.68 -6.31
CA LEU A 89 -2.91 14.20 -5.52
C LEU A 89 -2.66 15.68 -5.18
N ALA A 90 -3.56 16.56 -5.58
CA ALA A 90 -3.60 17.94 -5.12
C ALA A 90 -3.94 18.01 -3.61
N PRO A 91 -3.66 19.15 -2.95
CA PRO A 91 -4.07 19.36 -1.56
C PRO A 91 -5.57 19.09 -1.37
N GLN A 92 -5.95 18.37 -0.32
CA GLN A 92 -7.36 18.07 0.00
C GLN A 92 -8.11 17.27 -1.08
N GLU A 93 -7.42 16.72 -2.08
CA GLU A 93 -8.04 15.93 -3.15
C GLU A 93 -8.44 14.54 -2.65
N ILE A 94 -9.63 14.11 -3.07
CA ILE A 94 -10.08 12.73 -3.03
C ILE A 94 -10.01 12.17 -4.45
N LYS A 95 -9.23 11.12 -4.66
CA LYS A 95 -9.08 10.42 -5.94
C LYS A 95 -9.52 8.98 -5.79
N ILE A 96 -10.39 8.54 -6.69
CA ILE A 96 -10.86 7.16 -6.76
C ILE A 96 -10.19 6.50 -7.96
N LEU A 97 -9.57 5.35 -7.72
CA LEU A 97 -8.90 4.53 -8.72
C LEU A 97 -9.68 3.21 -8.86
N THR A 98 -9.98 2.84 -10.10
CA THR A 98 -10.77 1.65 -10.47
C THR A 98 -10.26 1.05 -11.77
N GLY A 99 -10.30 -0.28 -11.93
CA GLY A 99 -10.09 -0.97 -13.21
C GLY A 99 -8.90 -0.42 -13.98
N SER A 100 -9.16 0.08 -15.20
CA SER A 100 -8.17 0.73 -16.08
C SER A 100 -7.19 1.71 -15.42
N ALA A 101 -7.61 2.53 -14.45
CA ALA A 101 -6.71 3.49 -13.80
C ALA A 101 -5.68 2.79 -12.88
N LEU A 102 -6.09 1.67 -12.29
CA LEU A 102 -5.20 0.81 -11.53
C LEU A 102 -4.34 -0.04 -12.47
N ASP A 103 -4.91 -0.60 -13.53
CA ASP A 103 -4.16 -1.37 -14.53
C ASP A 103 -3.05 -0.54 -15.18
N ASP A 104 -3.31 0.72 -15.50
CA ASP A 104 -2.31 1.64 -16.04
C ASP A 104 -1.17 1.89 -15.03
N ALA A 105 -1.52 2.10 -13.75
CA ALA A 105 -0.55 2.31 -12.68
C ALA A 105 0.32 1.05 -12.45
N PHE A 106 -0.28 -0.13 -12.49
CA PHE A 106 0.39 -1.42 -12.29
C PHE A 106 0.76 -2.13 -13.60
N SER A 107 0.82 -1.42 -14.71
CA SER A 107 1.09 -2.00 -16.03
C SER A 107 2.46 -2.71 -16.14
N ALA A 108 3.44 -2.31 -15.32
CA ALA A 108 4.74 -2.95 -15.21
C ALA A 108 4.84 -3.99 -14.07
N PHE A 109 3.75 -4.23 -13.35
CA PHE A 109 3.70 -5.21 -12.28
C PHE A 109 3.76 -6.63 -12.83
N SER A 110 4.39 -7.52 -12.07
CA SER A 110 4.37 -8.95 -12.28
C SER A 110 4.56 -9.66 -10.94
N LEU A 111 4.24 -10.95 -10.86
CA LEU A 111 4.48 -11.75 -9.66
C LEU A 111 5.97 -11.78 -9.25
N ASP A 112 6.89 -11.57 -10.18
CA ASP A 112 8.33 -11.46 -9.87
C ASP A 112 8.67 -10.22 -9.03
N ASN A 113 7.77 -9.23 -8.98
CA ASN A 113 7.88 -8.05 -8.13
C ASN A 113 7.32 -8.27 -6.72
N MET A 114 6.93 -9.50 -6.36
CA MET A 114 6.48 -9.86 -5.03
C MET A 114 7.49 -10.73 -4.29
N ASP A 115 7.58 -10.52 -2.99
CA ASP A 115 8.15 -11.48 -2.05
C ASP A 115 7.01 -12.32 -1.47
N HIS A 116 7.27 -13.61 -1.29
CA HIS A 116 6.27 -14.55 -0.83
C HIS A 116 6.80 -15.42 0.31
N THR A 117 5.92 -15.78 1.23
CA THR A 117 6.19 -16.68 2.37
C THR A 117 5.57 -18.07 2.15
N LEU A 118 5.67 -18.57 0.92
CA LEU A 118 4.99 -19.78 0.47
C LEU A 118 5.83 -21.02 0.72
N THR A 119 5.16 -22.15 0.96
CA THR A 119 5.81 -23.47 0.86
C THR A 119 6.14 -23.81 -0.59
N ASP A 120 7.10 -24.71 -0.84
CA ASP A 120 7.46 -25.14 -2.21
C ASP A 120 6.26 -25.61 -3.05
N LYS A 121 5.28 -26.24 -2.41
CA LYS A 121 4.03 -26.70 -3.05
C LYS A 121 3.10 -25.55 -3.40
N GLU A 122 2.96 -24.57 -2.51
CA GLU A 122 2.13 -23.38 -2.76
C GLU A 122 2.79 -22.48 -3.81
N GLN A 123 4.12 -22.33 -3.76
CA GLN A 123 4.90 -21.64 -4.78
C GLN A 123 4.74 -22.33 -6.15
N PHE A 124 4.80 -23.66 -6.22
CA PHE A 124 4.55 -24.40 -7.45
C PHE A 124 3.13 -24.14 -7.97
N ASN A 125 2.12 -24.23 -7.12
CA ASN A 125 0.73 -24.02 -7.53
C ASN A 125 0.47 -22.58 -7.97
N LEU A 126 1.07 -21.59 -7.31
CA LEU A 126 0.99 -20.19 -7.72
C LEU A 126 1.76 -19.93 -9.01
N ASN A 127 2.93 -20.50 -9.20
CA ASN A 127 3.70 -20.32 -10.43
C ASN A 127 3.07 -21.02 -11.64
N VAL A 128 2.43 -22.17 -11.44
CA VAL A 128 1.86 -22.99 -12.52
C VAL A 128 0.41 -22.63 -12.83
N TYR A 129 -0.40 -22.45 -11.80
CA TYR A 129 -1.84 -22.22 -11.97
C TYR A 129 -2.26 -20.78 -11.68
N LYS A 130 -1.43 -19.98 -11.01
CA LYS A 130 -1.74 -18.62 -10.56
C LYS A 130 -3.02 -18.53 -9.71
N ILE A 131 -3.34 -19.63 -9.00
CA ILE A 131 -4.55 -19.73 -8.18
C ILE A 131 -4.19 -19.52 -6.71
N LEU A 132 -4.90 -18.58 -6.07
CA LEU A 132 -4.93 -18.43 -4.63
C LEU A 132 -5.57 -19.67 -3.99
N PRO A 133 -4.90 -20.32 -3.02
CA PRO A 133 -5.51 -21.40 -2.23
C PRO A 133 -6.77 -20.93 -1.49
N GLU A 134 -7.69 -21.84 -1.20
CA GLU A 134 -8.86 -21.52 -0.36
C GLU A 134 -8.45 -20.95 1.00
N GLY A 135 -9.21 -19.97 1.48
CA GLY A 135 -8.97 -19.34 2.77
C GLY A 135 -9.45 -17.89 2.86
N TYR A 136 -9.27 -17.33 4.07
CA TYR A 136 -9.52 -15.93 4.34
C TYR A 136 -8.26 -15.10 4.06
N TYR A 137 -8.42 -14.04 3.29
CA TYR A 137 -7.36 -13.13 2.88
C TYR A 137 -7.67 -11.69 3.28
N ASP A 138 -6.63 -10.95 3.64
CA ASP A 138 -6.68 -9.49 3.78
C ASP A 138 -5.72 -8.86 2.76
N LEU A 139 -6.25 -8.07 1.83
CA LEU A 139 -5.45 -7.22 0.95
C LEU A 139 -5.30 -5.84 1.59
N CYS A 140 -4.06 -5.45 1.85
CA CYS A 140 -3.70 -4.17 2.44
C CYS A 140 -2.92 -3.32 1.43
N VAL A 141 -3.36 -2.07 1.25
CA VAL A 141 -2.74 -1.08 0.36
C VAL A 141 -2.08 -0.01 1.19
N LYS A 142 -0.84 0.34 0.82
CA LYS A 142 -0.06 1.39 1.46
C LYS A 142 0.36 2.44 0.44
N ALA A 143 0.24 3.70 0.83
CA ALA A 143 0.70 4.85 0.05
C ALA A 143 2.09 5.26 0.52
N TYR A 144 3.02 5.37 -0.43
CA TYR A 144 4.38 5.83 -0.24
C TYR A 144 4.63 7.07 -1.08
N ASP A 145 5.53 7.93 -0.63
CA ASP A 145 6.06 9.01 -1.45
C ASP A 145 6.85 8.41 -2.61
N TYR A 146 6.54 8.86 -3.82
CA TYR A 146 7.07 8.25 -5.03
C TYR A 146 8.59 8.36 -5.14
N VAL A 147 9.20 9.43 -4.62
CA VAL A 147 10.64 9.68 -4.74
C VAL A 147 11.42 9.12 -3.55
N THR A 148 10.92 9.34 -2.34
CA THR A 148 11.65 9.06 -1.09
C THR A 148 11.35 7.68 -0.50
N ASP A 149 10.34 6.96 -1.02
CA ASP A 149 9.81 5.71 -0.41
C ASP A 149 9.37 5.87 1.05
N ARG A 150 9.16 7.10 1.50
CA ARG A 150 8.62 7.34 2.83
C ARG A 150 7.14 6.98 2.83
N ILE A 151 6.69 6.24 3.84
CA ILE A 151 5.26 5.96 3.98
C ILE A 151 4.47 7.26 4.20
N LEU A 152 3.35 7.39 3.49
CA LEU A 152 2.43 8.53 3.56
C LEU A 152 1.08 8.15 4.17
N SER A 153 0.70 6.87 4.11
CA SER A 153 -0.46 6.32 4.78
C SER A 153 -0.15 5.83 6.21
N PRO A 154 -1.17 5.67 7.06
CA PRO A 154 -1.00 5.03 8.36
C PRO A 154 -0.41 3.62 8.28
N GLU A 155 0.50 3.30 9.22
CA GLU A 155 0.98 1.94 9.43
C GLU A 155 -0.03 1.14 10.27
N GLY A 156 -0.30 -0.09 9.86
CA GLY A 156 -1.10 -1.04 10.61
C GLY A 156 -2.60 -0.99 10.29
N GLY A 157 -3.05 -1.88 9.41
CA GLY A 157 -4.40 -2.48 9.41
C GLY A 157 -5.63 -1.57 9.38
N GLY A 158 -5.48 -0.25 9.23
CA GLY A 158 -6.57 0.71 9.16
C GLY A 158 -7.30 0.68 7.80
N ARG A 159 -7.90 1.82 7.43
CA ARG A 159 -8.78 1.99 6.25
C ARG A 159 -8.23 1.41 4.92
N GLY A 160 -6.93 1.15 4.80
CA GLY A 160 -6.30 0.57 3.61
C GLY A 160 -6.35 -0.96 3.49
N CYS A 161 -7.02 -1.70 4.39
CA CYS A 161 -7.13 -3.16 4.28
C CYS A 161 -8.58 -3.61 4.01
N THR A 162 -8.72 -4.66 3.20
CA THR A 162 -10.02 -5.28 2.90
C THR A 162 -9.94 -6.80 2.93
N GLY A 163 -10.91 -7.42 3.58
CA GLY A 163 -10.97 -8.86 3.80
C GLY A 163 -11.88 -9.56 2.79
N PHE A 164 -11.46 -10.70 2.28
CA PHE A 164 -12.26 -11.54 1.37
C PHE A 164 -11.98 -13.03 1.61
N THR A 165 -12.88 -13.88 1.13
CA THR A 165 -12.76 -15.34 1.27
C THR A 165 -12.83 -15.98 -0.10
N ILE A 166 -11.84 -16.83 -0.38
CA ILE A 166 -11.77 -17.71 -1.55
C ILE A 166 -12.24 -19.10 -1.14
#